data_AF-A0A091BXU7-F1
#
_entry.id   AF-A0A091BXU7-F1
#
_cell.length_a   1.000
_cell.length_b   1.000
_cell.length_c   1.000
_cell.angle_alpha   90.00
_cell.angle_beta   90.00
_cell.angle_gamma   90.00
#
_symmetry.space_group_name_H-M   'P 1'
#
loop_
_entity.id
_entity.type
_entity.pdbx_description
1 polymer ?
#
loop_
_entity_poly.entity_id
_entity_poly.type
_entity_poly.pdbx_seq_one_letter_code
_entity_poly.pdbx_strand_id
1 'polypeptide(L)'
;MMQLTYQRQELTTQITYGQTLVQSIGKMLPTVRHVIILTNQRYYDQFFEKVQRAFFHNNIDWYICRNQLYCNHLEELTEFLQFLNRFSRANEYRFYCIW
;
A
#
# COMPACT_ATOMS: atom_id res chain seq x y z
N MET A 1 21.44 -2.77 6.55
CA MET A 1 20.00 -2.82 6.90
C MET A 1 19.88 -2.18 8.26
N MET A 2 19.07 -1.13 8.40
CA MET A 2 18.78 -0.56 9.71
C MET A 2 17.28 -0.64 9.95
N GLN A 3 16.94 -1.02 11.18
CA GLN A 3 15.58 -1.11 11.68
C GLN A 3 15.46 -0.16 12.86
N LEU A 4 14.48 0.74 12.80
CA LEU A 4 14.12 1.64 13.87
C LEU A 4 12.74 1.20 14.39
N THR A 5 12.63 0.98 15.69
CA THR A 5 11.33 0.80 16.31
C THR A 5 10.77 2.18 16.63
N TYR A 6 9.67 2.55 15.99
CA TYR A 6 8.95 3.77 16.29
C TYR A 6 7.76 3.43 17.19
N GLN A 7 7.69 4.09 18.35
CA GLN A 7 6.58 3.94 19.28
C GLN A 7 5.91 5.28 19.50
N ARG A 8 4.58 5.30 19.39
CA ARG A 8 3.75 6.43 19.75
C ARG A 8 2.59 5.92 20.59
N GLN A 9 2.56 6.31 21.86
CA GLN A 9 1.60 5.81 22.86
C GLN A 9 1.67 4.26 22.95
N GLU A 10 0.55 3.56 22.76
CA GLU A 10 0.45 2.10 22.78
C GLU A 10 0.72 1.46 21.41
N LEU A 11 1.00 2.26 20.38
CA LEU A 11 1.26 1.78 19.03
C LEU A 11 2.77 1.71 18.75
N THR A 12 3.23 0.52 18.37
CA THR A 12 4.62 0.26 18.00
C THR A 12 4.68 -0.22 16.55
N THR A 13 5.57 0.35 15.76
CA THR A 13 5.80 -0.04 14.37
C THR A 13 7.30 -0.14 14.08
N GLN A 14 7.66 -0.97 13.10
CA GLN A 14 9.04 -1.11 12.65
C GLN A 14 9.24 -0.32 11.36
N ILE A 15 10.19 0.62 11.40
CA ILE A 15 10.66 1.36 10.24
C ILE A 15 11.92 0.67 9.73
N THR A 16 11.86 0.13 8.51
CA THR A 16 13.02 -0.49 7.86
C THR A 16 13.52 0.41 6.74
N TYR A 17 14.82 0.71 6.72
CA TYR A 17 15.44 1.55 5.68
C TYR A 17 16.75 0.92 5.17
N GLY A 18 17.10 1.27 3.92
CA GLY A 18 18.24 0.69 3.20
C GLY A 18 17.95 -0.67 2.56
N GLN A 19 16.68 -0.99 2.28
CA GLN A 19 16.26 -2.14 1.47
C GLN A 19 15.34 -1.70 0.34
N THR A 20 15.31 -2.48 -0.74
CA THR A 20 14.37 -2.23 -1.84
C THR A 20 12.96 -2.63 -1.42
N LEU A 21 11.96 -1.93 -1.96
CA LEU A 21 10.54 -2.16 -1.65
C LEU A 21 10.14 -3.64 -1.81
N VAL A 22 10.66 -4.30 -2.86
CA VAL A 22 10.42 -5.73 -3.17
C VAL A 22 10.94 -6.65 -2.06
N GLN A 23 12.15 -6.39 -1.56
CA GLN A 23 12.74 -7.20 -0.48
C GLN A 23 12.00 -7.03 0.84
N SER A 24 11.52 -5.81 1.13
CA SER A 24 10.73 -5.52 2.33
C SER A 24 9.36 -6.19 2.26
N ILE A 25 8.67 -6.10 1.12
CA ILE A 25 7.35 -6.70 0.89
C ILE A 25 7.41 -8.22 1.06
N GLY A 26 8.39 -8.89 0.42
CA GLY A 26 8.54 -10.34 0.49
C GLY A 26 8.71 -10.88 1.92
N LYS A 27 9.29 -10.09 2.82
CA LYS A 27 9.45 -10.45 4.24
C LYS A 27 8.24 -10.12 5.10
N MET A 28 7.44 -9.15 4.69
CA MET A 28 6.27 -8.66 5.43
C MET A 28 4.98 -9.39 5.10
N LEU A 29 4.98 -10.23 4.06
CA LEU A 29 3.83 -10.94 3.55
C LEU A 29 3.44 -12.12 4.46
N PRO A 30 2.35 -12.04 5.23
CA PRO A 30 1.68 -13.22 5.71
C PRO A 30 0.84 -13.79 4.55
N THR A 31 0.16 -14.90 4.80
CA THR A 31 -0.84 -15.58 3.93
C THR A 31 -2.07 -14.72 3.62
N VAL A 32 -1.88 -13.47 3.23
CA VAL A 32 -2.95 -12.51 2.90
C VAL A 32 -3.37 -12.75 1.47
N ARG A 33 -4.67 -12.92 1.22
CA ARG A 33 -5.18 -13.20 -0.12
C ARG A 33 -5.47 -11.93 -0.94
N HIS A 34 -5.67 -10.78 -0.29
CA HIS A 34 -6.09 -9.55 -0.97
C HIS A 34 -5.33 -8.32 -0.48
N VAL A 35 -4.70 -7.62 -1.41
CA VAL A 35 -3.88 -6.44 -1.20
C VAL A 35 -4.46 -5.27 -1.98
N ILE A 36 -4.59 -4.12 -1.33
CA ILE A 36 -5.02 -2.86 -1.95
C ILE A 36 -3.83 -1.90 -1.90
N ILE A 37 -3.45 -1.36 -3.05
CA ILE A 37 -2.28 -0.50 -3.21
C ILE A 37 -2.72 0.89 -3.59
N LEU A 38 -2.37 1.85 -2.73
CA LEU A 38 -2.58 3.27 -2.96
C LEU A 38 -1.27 3.87 -3.46
N THR A 39 -1.32 4.53 -4.60
CA THR A 39 -0.14 5.18 -5.20
C THR A 39 -0.57 6.39 -6.02
N ASN A 40 0.36 7.27 -6.35
CA ASN A 40 0.16 8.22 -7.43
C ASN A 40 0.50 7.58 -8.80
N GLN A 41 0.13 8.28 -9.89
CA GLN A 41 0.35 7.80 -11.26
C GLN A 41 1.84 7.58 -11.61
N ARG A 42 2.72 8.50 -11.20
CA ARG A 42 4.17 8.41 -11.48
C ARG A 42 4.79 7.14 -10.89
N TYR A 43 4.42 6.80 -9.66
CA TYR A 43 4.95 5.66 -8.95
C TYR A 43 4.25 4.36 -9.36
N TYR A 44 3.00 4.43 -9.79
CA TYR A 44 2.33 3.31 -10.45
C TYR A 44 3.17 2.83 -11.64
N ASP A 45 3.48 3.71 -12.59
CA ASP A 45 4.24 3.34 -13.79
C ASP A 45 5.63 2.76 -13.47
N GLN A 46 6.28 3.26 -12.42
CA GLN A 46 7.63 2.84 -12.03
C GLN A 46 7.65 1.52 -11.23
N PHE A 47 6.62 1.25 -10.43
CA PHE A 47 6.62 0.15 -9.45
C PHE A 47 5.61 -0.96 -9.75
N PHE A 48 4.72 -0.79 -10.74
CA PHE A 48 3.69 -1.76 -11.11
C PHE A 48 4.25 -3.18 -11.26
N GLU A 49 5.25 -3.37 -12.13
CA GLU A 49 5.81 -4.70 -12.37
C GLU A 49 6.48 -5.30 -11.13
N LYS A 50 7.18 -4.47 -10.34
CA LYS A 50 7.90 -4.91 -9.14
C LYS A 50 6.94 -5.42 -8.08
N VAL A 51 5.83 -4.71 -7.92
CA VAL A 51 4.76 -5.03 -6.99
C VAL A 51 3.99 -6.26 -7.47
N GLN A 52 3.62 -6.35 -8.75
CA GLN A 52 2.97 -7.54 -9.28
C GLN A 52 3.83 -8.80 -9.10
N ARG A 53 5.14 -8.72 -9.31
CA ARG A 53 6.06 -9.85 -9.07
C ARG A 53 6.17 -10.19 -7.58
N ALA A 54 6.17 -9.19 -6.70
CA ALA A 54 6.27 -9.41 -5.25
C ALA A 54 5.00 -10.04 -4.65
N PHE A 55 3.84 -9.72 -5.20
CA PHE A 55 2.53 -10.18 -4.74
C PHE A 55 1.88 -11.20 -5.70
N PHE A 56 2.69 -11.97 -6.43
CA PHE A 56 2.22 -12.86 -7.51
C PHE A 56 1.08 -13.82 -7.10
N HIS A 57 1.04 -14.24 -5.83
CA HIS A 57 0.02 -15.15 -5.30
C HIS A 57 -1.20 -14.46 -4.67
N ASN A 58 -1.25 -13.13 -4.69
CA ASN A 58 -2.26 -12.33 -4.02
C ASN A 58 -3.13 -11.60 -5.06
N ASN A 59 -4.40 -11.39 -4.75
CA ASN A 59 -5.22 -10.45 -5.51
C ASN A 59 -4.77 -9.02 -5.19
N ILE A 60 -4.44 -8.24 -6.22
CA ILE A 60 -3.96 -6.87 -6.08
C ILE A 60 -4.96 -5.92 -6.73
N ASP A 61 -5.46 -4.98 -5.94
CA ASP A 61 -6.26 -3.86 -6.42
C ASP A 61 -5.47 -2.57 -6.29
N TRP A 62 -5.50 -1.75 -7.34
CA TRP A 62 -4.80 -0.47 -7.37
C TRP A 62 -5.79 0.67 -7.27
N TYR A 63 -5.51 1.58 -6.35
CA TYR A 63 -6.12 2.91 -6.28
C TYR A 63 -5.05 3.93 -6.62
N ILE A 64 -5.18 4.54 -7.81
CA ILE A 64 -4.26 5.56 -8.29
C ILE A 64 -4.85 6.92 -7.94
N CYS A 65 -4.24 7.58 -6.96
CA CYS A 65 -4.61 8.96 -6.62
C CYS A 65 -4.35 9.87 -7.82
N ARG A 66 -5.22 10.88 -8.00
CA ARG A 66 -5.05 11.88 -9.05
C ARG A 66 -3.69 12.55 -8.93
N ASN A 67 -3.09 13.00 -10.03
CA ASN A 67 -1.75 13.57 -10.02
C ASN A 67 -1.80 15.10 -9.78
N GLN A 68 -2.46 15.53 -8.70
CA GLN A 68 -2.53 16.94 -8.32
C GLN A 68 -1.48 17.25 -7.24
N LEU A 69 -0.86 18.43 -7.30
CA LEU A 69 0.19 18.86 -6.37
C LEU A 69 -0.27 18.88 -4.89
N TYR A 70 -1.58 18.81 -4.65
CA TYR A 70 -2.22 18.86 -3.33
C TYR A 70 -3.37 17.83 -3.17
N CYS A 71 -3.13 16.55 -3.43
CA CYS A 71 -4.20 15.51 -3.36
C CYS A 71 -4.81 15.23 -1.98
N ASN A 72 -4.40 15.95 -0.93
CA ASN A 72 -4.97 15.82 0.41
C ASN A 72 -6.30 16.59 0.51
N HIS A 73 -7.21 16.34 -0.43
CA HIS A 73 -8.54 16.91 -0.47
C HIS A 73 -9.58 15.88 -0.02
N LEU A 74 -10.66 16.36 0.59
CA LEU A 74 -11.77 15.52 1.03
C LEU A 74 -12.41 14.75 -0.14
N GLU A 75 -12.34 15.32 -1.35
CA GLU A 75 -12.80 14.69 -2.58
C GLU A 75 -12.05 13.39 -2.89
N GLU A 76 -10.72 13.39 -2.78
CA GLU A 76 -9.89 12.20 -3.01
C GLU A 76 -10.18 11.11 -1.96
N LEU A 77 -10.41 11.51 -0.69
CA LEU A 77 -10.85 10.56 0.34
C LEU A 77 -12.24 9.99 0.01
N THR A 78 -13.15 10.81 -0.50
CA THR A 78 -14.50 10.37 -0.87
C THR A 78 -14.45 9.37 -2.03
N GLU A 79 -13.63 9.63 -3.04
CA GLU A 79 -13.41 8.72 -4.15
C GLU A 79 -12.76 7.42 -3.70
N PHE A 80 -11.79 7.49 -2.79
CA PHE A 80 -11.22 6.30 -2.17
C PHE A 80 -12.26 5.49 -1.40
N LEU A 81 -13.14 6.13 -0.62
CA LEU A 81 -14.22 5.44 0.09
C LEU A 81 -15.24 4.81 -0.88
N GLN A 82 -15.58 5.48 -1.98
CA GLN A 82 -16.43 4.91 -3.04
C GLN A 82 -15.76 3.71 -3.71
N PHE A 83 -14.46 3.78 -3.97
CA PHE A 83 -13.67 2.64 -4.44
C PHE A 83 -13.72 1.49 -3.44
N LEU A 84 -13.62 1.76 -2.13
CA LEU A 84 -13.71 0.72 -1.10
C LEU A 84 -15.06 0.02 -1.03
N ASN A 85 -16.15 0.67 -1.43
CA ASN A 85 -17.50 0.07 -1.42
C ASN A 85 -17.63 -1.16 -2.33
N ARG A 86 -16.73 -1.36 -3.30
CA ARG A 86 -16.74 -2.56 -4.16
C ARG A 86 -16.18 -3.81 -3.49
N PHE A 87 -15.55 -3.67 -2.32
CA PHE A 87 -14.93 -4.77 -1.60
C PHE A 87 -15.86 -5.29 -0.50
N SER A 88 -15.94 -6.61 -0.36
CA SER A 88 -16.74 -7.26 0.67
C SER A 88 -16.12 -7.04 2.04
N ARG A 89 -16.87 -6.48 2.99
CA ARG A 89 -16.42 -6.27 4.37
C ARG A 89 -16.09 -7.56 5.14
N ALA A 90 -16.46 -8.73 4.59
CA ALA A 90 -16.18 -10.03 5.21
C ALA A 90 -14.73 -10.51 5.01
N ASN A 91 -13.95 -9.83 4.16
CA ASN A 91 -12.57 -10.21 3.88
C ASN A 91 -11.57 -9.30 4.61
N GLU A 92 -10.39 -9.85 4.90
CA GLU A 92 -9.26 -9.08 5.37
C GLU A 92 -8.49 -8.49 4.19
N TYR A 93 -8.32 -7.16 4.20
CA TYR A 93 -7.55 -6.42 3.20
C TYR A 93 -6.33 -5.80 3.85
N ARG A 94 -5.20 -5.83 3.13
CA ARG A 94 -4.02 -5.04 3.51
C ARG A 94 -3.79 -3.89 2.56
N PHE A 95 -3.65 -2.71 3.13
CA PHE A 95 -3.36 -1.48 2.42
C PHE A 95 -1.86 -1.21 2.40
N TYR A 96 -1.33 -0.92 1.21
CA TYR A 96 0.05 -0.46 1.03
C TYR A 96 0.04 0.88 0.31
N CYS A 97 0.73 1.87 0.88
CA CYS A 97 0.84 3.19 0.31
C CYS A 97 2.25 3.37 -0.29
N ILE A 98 2.34 3.71 -1.58
CA ILE A 98 3.59 3.96 -2.30
C ILE A 98 3.59 5.43 -2.77
N TRP A 99 4.57 6.20 -2.31
CA TRP A 99 4.70 7.64 -2.53
C TRP A 99 6.15 8.05 -2.78
#